data_AF-A0A895A402-F1
#
_entry.id   AF-A0A895A402-F1
#
_cell.length_a   1.000
_cell.length_b   1.000
_cell.length_c   1.000
_cell.angle_alpha   90.00
_cell.angle_beta   90.00
_cell.angle_gamma   90.00
#
_symmetry.space_group_name_H-M   'P 1'
#
loop_
_entity.id
_entity.type
_entity.pdbx_description
1 polymer ?
#
loop_
_entity_poly.entity_id
_entity_poly.type
_entity_poly.pdbx_seq_one_letter_code
_entity_poly.pdbx_strand_id
1 'polypeptide(L)'
;MSPPLGLVLARSRDDGDADGDFPASLNRLAVVALAGAALVGAAGLFAVPFLRSFGMTFWEAFTVVGVSEFVSAIVAALAGYHLYTTPDD
;
A
#
# COMPACT_ATOMS: atom_id res chain seq x y z
N MET A 1 38.16 -16.15 -38.99
CA MET A 1 38.05 -14.67 -38.87
C MET A 1 37.06 -14.40 -37.75
N SER A 2 37.56 -14.06 -36.56
CA SER A 2 36.74 -13.85 -35.37
C SER A 2 36.23 -12.40 -35.34
N PRO A 3 34.95 -12.14 -35.05
CA PRO A 3 34.43 -10.78 -34.96
C PRO A 3 35.07 -10.02 -33.80
N PRO A 4 35.22 -8.68 -33.91
CA PRO A 4 35.83 -7.87 -32.85
C PRO A 4 34.95 -7.88 -31.60
N LEU A 5 35.55 -8.28 -30.46
CA LEU A 5 34.96 -8.33 -29.13
C LEU A 5 34.28 -7.02 -28.67
N GLY A 6 34.61 -5.88 -29.30
CA GLY A 6 33.96 -4.59 -29.04
C GLY A 6 32.49 -4.53 -29.50
N LEU A 7 32.10 -5.29 -30.52
CA LEU A 7 30.72 -5.31 -31.02
C LEU A 7 29.79 -6.20 -30.17
N VAL A 8 30.36 -7.19 -29.48
CA VAL A 8 29.61 -8.08 -28.58
C VAL A 8 29.33 -7.39 -27.24
N LEU A 9 30.27 -6.57 -26.74
CA LEU A 9 30.06 -5.76 -25.53
C LEU A 9 29.08 -4.59 -25.74
N ALA A 10 28.92 -4.10 -26.97
CA ALA A 10 27.91 -3.09 -27.29
C ALA A 10 26.49 -3.69 -27.38
N ARG A 11 26.37 -4.99 -27.68
CA ARG A 11 25.07 -5.69 -27.76
C ARG A 11 24.59 -6.24 -26.41
N SER A 12 25.50 -6.51 -25.48
CA SER A 12 25.15 -6.91 -24.11
C SER A 12 24.83 -5.75 -23.17
N ARG A 13 24.69 -4.52 -23.68
CA ARG A 13 24.24 -3.35 -22.92
C ARG A 13 22.80 -2.95 -23.28
N ASP A 14 22.08 -3.83 -23.99
CA ASP A 14 20.73 -3.59 -24.52
C ASP A 14 19.79 -4.73 -24.12
N ASP A 15 19.91 -5.24 -22.89
CA ASP A 15 19.01 -6.25 -22.33
C ASP A 15 18.79 -5.95 -20.85
N GLY A 16 17.80 -5.10 -20.57
CA GLY A 16 17.28 -4.93 -19.21
C GLY A 16 17.35 -3.52 -18.67
N ASP A 17 16.94 -2.52 -19.46
CA ASP A 17 16.13 -1.43 -18.91
C ASP A 17 14.83 -2.07 -18.38
N ALA A 18 14.95 -2.74 -17.22
CA ALA A 18 13.88 -2.86 -16.27
C ALA A 18 13.83 -1.52 -15.53
N ASP A 19 13.67 -0.42 -16.28
CA ASP A 19 13.11 0.80 -15.74
C ASP A 19 11.79 0.35 -15.12
N GLY A 20 11.82 0.32 -13.79
CA GLY A 20 10.78 -0.22 -12.94
C GLY A 20 9.59 0.72 -12.97
N ASP A 21 8.99 0.89 -14.15
CA ASP A 21 7.73 1.57 -14.35
C ASP A 21 6.66 0.69 -13.69
N PHE A 22 6.60 0.78 -12.35
CA PHE A 22 5.63 0.07 -11.55
C PHE A 22 4.27 0.43 -12.14
N PRO A 23 3.46 -0.57 -12.53
CA PRO A 23 2.26 -0.29 -13.31
C PRO A 23 1.38 0.67 -12.50
N ALA A 24 0.81 1.69 -13.14
CA ALA A 24 -0.06 2.69 -12.50
C ALA A 24 -1.19 2.08 -11.66
N SER A 25 -1.52 0.80 -11.89
CA SER A 25 -2.40 -0.02 -11.05
C SER A 25 -1.93 -0.19 -9.61
N LEU A 26 -0.62 -0.27 -9.36
CA LEU A 26 -0.02 -0.39 -8.02
C LEU A 26 -0.21 0.91 -7.22
N ASN A 27 0.01 2.05 -7.89
CA ASN A 27 -0.21 3.37 -7.32
C ASN A 27 -1.71 3.62 -7.05
N ARG A 28 -2.59 3.22 -7.99
CA ARG A 28 -4.05 3.33 -7.80
C ARG A 28 -4.55 2.45 -6.66
N LEU A 29 -3.97 1.26 -6.48
CA LEU A 29 -4.30 0.37 -5.36
C LEU A 29 -3.87 0.98 -4.02
N ALA A 30 -2.68 1.59 -3.95
CA ALA A 30 -2.22 2.31 -2.76
C ALA A 30 -3.16 3.47 -2.38
N VAL A 31 -3.60 4.26 -3.36
CA VAL A 31 -4.57 5.34 -3.13
C VAL A 31 -5.92 4.81 -2.63
N VAL A 32 -6.43 3.73 -3.23
CA VAL A 32 -7.69 3.10 -2.80
C VAL A 32 -7.56 2.52 -1.38
N ALA A 33 -6.43 1.89 -1.07
CA ALA A 33 -6.15 1.37 0.26
C ALA A 33 -6.07 2.48 1.31
N LEU A 34 -5.39 3.59 0.99
CA LEU A 34 -5.29 4.76 1.85
C LEU A 34 -6.66 5.41 2.10
N ALA A 35 -7.46 5.59 1.04
CA ALA A 35 -8.81 6.13 1.14
C ALA A 35 -9.73 5.21 1.98
N GLY A 36 -9.63 3.89 1.77
CA GLY A 36 -10.35 2.91 2.57
C GLY A 36 -9.96 2.97 4.05
N ALA A 37 -8.66 3.09 4.36
CA ALA A 37 -8.18 3.20 5.71
C ALA A 37 -8.68 4.47 6.43
N ALA A 38 -8.71 5.60 5.71
CA ALA A 38 -9.25 6.86 6.22
C ALA A 38 -10.76 6.75 6.55
N LEU A 39 -11.53 6.07 5.70
CA LEU A 39 -12.95 5.83 5.94
C LEU A 39 -13.18 4.94 7.17
N VAL A 40 -12.35 3.91 7.38
CA VAL A 40 -12.43 3.07 8.58
C VAL A 40 -12.15 3.89 9.84
N GLY A 41 -11.13 4.76 9.83
CA GLY A 41 -10.85 5.65 10.96
C GLY A 41 -12.00 6.64 11.22
N ALA A 42 -12.60 7.20 10.17
CA ALA A 42 -13.77 8.06 10.32
C ALA A 42 -14.99 7.32 10.89
N ALA A 43 -15.20 6.06 10.50
CA ALA A 43 -16.26 5.22 11.04
C ALA A 43 -16.00 4.83 12.51
N GLY A 44 -14.73 4.62 12.89
CA GLY A 44 -14.30 4.30 14.25
C GLY A 44 -14.79 5.30 15.31
N LEU A 45 -14.85 6.59 14.96
CA LEU A 45 -15.36 7.67 15.82
C LEU A 45 -16.77 7.44 16.35
N PHE A 46 -17.61 6.74 15.58
CA PHE A 46 -19.01 6.46 15.92
C PHE A 46 -19.30 4.97 16.14
N ALA A 47 -18.34 4.10 15.85
CA ALA A 47 -18.53 2.66 15.92
C ALA A 47 -18.75 2.15 17.35
N VAL A 48 -18.07 2.72 18.35
CA VAL A 48 -18.24 2.31 19.76
C VAL A 48 -19.67 2.53 20.28
N PRO A 49 -20.26 3.74 20.23
CA PRO A 49 -21.64 3.93 20.68
C PRO A 49 -22.65 3.11 19.86
N PHE A 50 -22.41 2.92 18.56
CA PHE A 50 -23.24 2.07 17.70
C PHE A 50 -23.21 0.61 18.14
N LEU A 51 -22.03 0.00 18.32
CA LEU A 51 -21.90 -1.39 18.76
C LEU A 51 -22.50 -1.63 20.16
N ARG A 52 -22.39 -0.64 21.05
CA ARG A 52 -23.06 -0.68 22.36
C ARG A 52 -24.58 -0.70 22.26
N SER A 53 -25.16 -0.06 21.23
CA SER A 53 -26.62 -0.12 21.02
C SER A 53 -27.12 -1.52 20.63
N PHE A 54 -26.24 -2.40 20.14
CA PHE A 54 -26.53 -3.81 19.88
C PHE A 54 -26.35 -4.72 21.12
N GLY A 55 -26.06 -4.14 22.29
CA GLY A 55 -25.93 -4.87 23.55
C GLY A 55 -24.50 -5.31 23.88
N MET A 56 -23.50 -4.89 23.11
CA MET A 56 -22.09 -5.18 23.37
C MET A 56 -21.59 -4.36 24.58
N THR A 57 -20.71 -4.94 25.40
CA THR A 57 -20.09 -4.18 26.49
C THR A 57 -19.12 -3.14 25.93
N PHE A 58 -18.79 -2.12 26.74
CA PHE A 58 -17.83 -1.09 26.31
C PHE A 58 -16.48 -1.69 25.90
N TRP A 59 -15.95 -2.62 26.69
CA TRP A 59 -14.64 -3.22 26.44
C TRP A 59 -14.63 -4.06 25.17
N GLU A 60 -15.67 -4.85 24.92
CA GLU A 60 -15.80 -5.62 23.68
C GLU A 60 -15.90 -4.69 22.45
N ALA A 61 -16.77 -3.68 22.49
CA ALA A 61 -16.93 -2.73 21.40
C ALA A 61 -15.62 -1.95 21.14
N PHE A 62 -14.94 -1.52 22.20
CA PHE A 62 -13.65 -0.83 22.11
C PHE A 62 -12.57 -1.73 21.51
N THR A 63 -12.48 -2.99 21.91
CA THR A 63 -11.51 -3.94 21.36
C THR A 63 -11.77 -4.19 19.87
N VAL A 64 -13.03 -4.38 19.46
CA VAL A 64 -13.38 -4.60 18.04
C VAL A 64 -12.97 -3.39 17.19
N VAL A 65 -13.31 -2.18 17.63
CA VAL A 65 -12.95 -0.95 16.91
C VAL A 65 -11.43 -0.77 16.91
N GLY A 66 -10.77 -0.93 18.05
CA GLY A 66 -9.33 -0.76 18.16
C GLY A 66 -8.52 -1.71 17.29
N VAL A 67 -8.90 -3.00 17.20
CA VAL A 67 -8.25 -3.96 16.30
C VAL A 67 -8.46 -3.55 14.83
N SER A 68 -9.67 -3.13 14.48
CA SER A 68 -10.00 -2.70 13.11
C SER A 68 -9.21 -1.46 12.71
N GLU A 69 -9.10 -0.48 13.59
CA GLU A 69 -8.30 0.73 13.38
C GLU A 69 -6.80 0.42 13.31
N PHE A 70 -6.30 -0.50 14.15
CA PHE A 70 -4.90 -0.89 14.10
C PHE A 70 -4.53 -1.55 12.76
N VAL A 71 -5.38 -2.45 12.26
CA VAL A 71 -5.19 -3.05 10.93
C VAL A 71 -5.25 -1.99 9.83
N SER A 72 -6.22 -1.08 9.93
CA SER A 72 -6.36 0.05 9.00
C SER A 72 -5.10 0.93 8.98
N ALA A 73 -4.53 1.22 10.14
CA ALA A 73 -3.31 2.02 10.27
C ALA A 73 -2.10 1.33 9.61
N ILE A 74 -1.98 0.01 9.73
CA ILE A 74 -0.93 -0.76 9.03
C ILE A 74 -1.11 -0.65 7.51
N VAL A 75 -2.34 -0.84 7.02
CA VAL A 75 -2.65 -0.72 5.58
C VAL A 75 -2.33 0.69 5.07
N ALA A 76 -2.71 1.72 5.82
CA ALA A 76 -2.38 3.11 5.49
C ALA A 76 -0.86 3.35 5.46
N ALA A 77 -0.12 2.81 6.43
CA ALA A 77 1.33 2.94 6.49
C ALA A 77 2.02 2.24 5.31
N LEU A 78 1.58 1.03 4.95
CA LEU A 78 2.10 0.30 3.78
C LEU A 78 1.73 1.01 2.48
N ALA A 79 0.50 1.49 2.34
CA ALA A 79 0.07 2.26 1.17
C ALA A 79 0.87 3.56 1.03
N GLY A 80 1.11 4.27 2.14
CA GLY A 80 1.96 5.46 2.18
C GLY A 80 3.41 5.15 1.82
N TYR A 81 3.97 4.06 2.35
CA TYR A 81 5.30 3.59 1.97
C TYR A 81 5.38 3.34 0.46
N HIS A 82 4.44 2.59 -0.11
CA HIS A 82 4.39 2.33 -1.55
C HIS A 82 4.20 3.61 -2.40
N LEU A 83 3.47 4.61 -1.89
CA LEU A 83 3.32 5.90 -2.57
C LEU A 83 4.64 6.70 -2.59
N TYR A 84 5.38 6.71 -1.48
CA TYR A 84 6.57 7.57 -1.30
C TYR A 84 7.91 6.92 -1.60
N THR A 85 7.99 5.58 -1.67
CA THR A 85 9.21 4.87 -2.09
C THR A 85 9.15 4.41 -3.53
N THR A 86 8.28 5.01 -4.35
CA THR A 86 8.48 4.97 -5.80
C THR A 86 9.85 5.60 -6.03
N PRO A 87 10.83 4.89 -6.64
CA PRO A 87 12.10 5.51 -6.98
C PRO A 87 11.79 6.72 -7.86
N ASP A 88 12.14 7.92 -7.39
CA ASP A 88 12.28 9.06 -8.26
C ASP A 88 13.50 8.75 -9.14
N ASP A 89 13.25 8.24 -10.35
CA ASP A 89 14.23 8.25 -11.44
C ASP A 89 14.34 9.68 -12.02
#